data_AF-A0A7S0PXW0-F1
#
_entry.id   AF-A0A7S0PXW0-F1
#
_cell.length_a   1.000
_cell.length_b   1.000
_cell.length_c   1.000
_cell.angle_alpha   90.00
_cell.angle_beta   90.00
_cell.angle_gamma   90.00
#
_symmetry.space_group_name_H-M   'P 1'
#
loop_
_entity.id
_entity.type
_entity.pdbx_description
1 polymer ?
#
loop_
_entity_poly.entity_id
_entity_poly.type
_entity_poly.pdbx_seq_one_letter_code
_entity_poly.pdbx_strand_id
1 'polypeptide(L)'
;EYTLELLQSCGKLLFFGHHMSMLDGMEQAATKAGVRCLRIDGSTNAKERQRLVHEFEGLPSATVAVFVLSILAAGQGLTLTSASTVVFGELRWVPGELLQAEDRSHRIGQ
;
A
#
# COMPACT_ATOMS: atom_id res chain seq x y z
N GLU A 1 -12.67 0.86 8.23
CA GLU A 1 -12.58 1.36 9.62
C GLU A 1 -11.38 0.76 10.34
N TYR A 2 -11.31 -0.57 10.52
CA TYR A 2 -10.17 -1.24 11.17
C TYR A 2 -8.77 -0.86 10.63
N THR A 3 -8.59 -0.77 9.31
CA THR A 3 -7.30 -0.33 8.72
C THR A 3 -6.88 1.06 9.18
N LEU A 4 -7.82 1.99 9.40
CA LEU A 4 -7.52 3.34 9.86
C LEU A 4 -7.15 3.37 11.33
N GLU A 5 -7.77 2.52 12.15
CA GLU A 5 -7.41 2.35 13.57
C GLU A 5 -5.99 1.80 13.70
N LEU A 6 -5.66 0.76 12.91
CA LEU A 6 -4.30 0.22 12.85
C LEU A 6 -3.28 1.30 12.47
N LEU A 7 -3.63 2.16 11.52
CA LEU A 7 -2.78 3.23 11.03
C LEU A 7 -2.31 4.19 12.13
N GLN A 8 -3.15 4.46 13.12
CA GLN A 8 -2.80 5.31 14.26
C GLN A 8 -1.71 4.69 15.14
N SER A 9 -1.60 3.35 15.14
CA SER A 9 -0.62 2.61 15.94
C SER A 9 0.70 2.34 15.20
N CYS A 10 0.65 2.12 13.88
CA CYS A 10 1.82 1.74 13.09
C CYS A 10 2.43 2.88 12.26
N GLY A 11 1.72 4.01 12.13
CA GLY A 11 2.15 5.16 11.34
C GLY A 11 1.99 4.94 9.84
N LYS A 12 2.81 4.07 9.24
CA LYS A 12 2.79 3.78 7.80
C LYS A 12 2.30 2.36 7.52
N LEU A 13 1.42 2.21 6.54
CA LEU A 13 0.79 0.92 6.21
C LEU A 13 0.66 0.73 4.69
N LEU A 14 0.88 -0.51 4.25
CA LEU A 14 0.61 -0.95 2.88
C LEU A 14 -0.76 -1.64 2.83
N PHE A 15 -1.64 -1.17 1.96
CA PHE A 15 -2.97 -1.75 1.77
C PHE A 15 -3.07 -2.37 0.38
N PHE A 16 -3.26 -3.69 0.32
CA PHE A 16 -3.42 -4.42 -0.94
C PHE A 16 -4.88 -4.74 -1.22
N GLY A 17 -5.33 -4.43 -2.43
CA GLY A 17 -6.66 -4.79 -2.93
C GLY A 17 -6.64 -5.29 -4.37
N HIS A 18 -7.71 -5.96 -4.79
CA HIS A 18 -7.86 -6.43 -6.16
C HIS A 18 -8.76 -5.49 -6.97
N HIS A 19 -9.96 -5.23 -6.48
CA HIS A 19 -10.98 -4.48 -7.22
C HIS A 19 -10.76 -2.98 -7.08
N MET A 20 -10.97 -2.21 -8.17
CA MET A 20 -10.86 -0.75 -8.12
C MET A 20 -11.79 -0.15 -7.07
N SER A 21 -13.00 -0.67 -6.93
CA SER A 21 -13.96 -0.23 -5.90
C SER A 21 -13.41 -0.36 -4.48
N MET A 22 -12.58 -1.36 -4.21
CA MET A 22 -11.93 -1.53 -2.91
C MET A 22 -10.82 -0.49 -2.70
N LEU A 23 -10.00 -0.27 -3.72
CA LEU A 23 -8.94 0.75 -3.68
C LEU A 23 -9.54 2.16 -3.52
N ASP A 24 -10.59 2.47 -4.29
CA ASP A 24 -11.34 3.72 -4.23
C ASP A 24 -11.96 3.90 -2.83
N GLY A 25 -12.54 2.84 -2.26
CA GLY A 25 -13.11 2.87 -0.92
C GLY A 25 -12.07 3.18 0.15
N MET A 26 -10.89 2.57 0.07
CA MET A 26 -9.79 2.84 1.00
C MET A 26 -9.25 4.26 0.87
N GLU A 27 -9.06 4.76 -0.36
CA GLU A 27 -8.61 6.12 -0.65
C GLU A 27 -9.59 7.18 -0.15
N GLN A 28 -10.89 6.96 -0.35
CA GLN A 28 -11.95 7.82 0.19
C GLN A 28 -11.96 7.80 1.72
N ALA A 29 -11.79 6.62 2.33
CA ALA A 29 -11.73 6.50 3.79
C ALA A 29 -10.51 7.23 4.37
N ALA A 30 -9.34 7.09 3.76
CA ALA A 30 -8.13 7.80 4.17
C ALA A 30 -8.28 9.33 4.04
N THR A 31 -8.88 9.78 2.93
CA THR A 31 -9.13 11.21 2.69
C THR A 31 -10.07 11.79 3.75
N LYS A 32 -11.17 11.09 4.07
CA LYS A 32 -12.10 11.51 5.14
C LYS A 32 -11.43 11.56 6.51
N ALA A 33 -10.47 10.69 6.76
CA ALA A 33 -9.69 10.66 8.00
C ALA A 33 -8.52 11.66 8.03
N GLY A 34 -8.29 12.44 6.96
CA GLY A 34 -7.16 13.35 6.86
C GLY A 34 -5.79 12.66 6.79
N VAL A 35 -5.77 11.38 6.41
CA VAL A 35 -4.57 10.56 6.29
C VAL A 35 -3.92 10.77 4.93
N ARG A 36 -2.59 10.84 4.89
CA ARG A 36 -1.84 10.88 3.63
C ARG A 36 -2.04 9.55 2.88
N CYS A 37 -2.61 9.61 1.70
CA CYS A 37 -2.88 8.45 0.85
C CYS A 37 -2.08 8.56 -0.45
N LEU A 38 -1.37 7.49 -0.81
CA LEU A 38 -0.79 7.30 -2.13
C LEU A 38 -1.36 6.03 -2.74
N ARG A 39 -1.40 5.95 -4.08
CA ARG A 39 -2.02 4.84 -4.78
C ARG A 39 -1.26 4.41 -6.02
N ILE A 40 -1.04 3.10 -6.17
CA ILE A 40 -0.61 2.48 -7.44
C ILE A 40 -1.59 1.39 -7.84
N ASP A 41 -2.15 1.51 -9.04
CA ASP A 41 -3.01 0.50 -9.66
C ASP A 41 -2.62 0.23 -11.12
N GLY A 42 -3.49 -0.44 -11.88
CA GLY A 42 -3.23 -0.80 -13.28
C GLY A 42 -3.08 0.40 -14.22
N SER A 43 -3.62 1.56 -13.87
CA SER A 43 -3.58 2.78 -14.69
C SER A 43 -2.31 3.61 -14.46
N THR A 44 -1.58 3.37 -13.37
CA THR A 44 -0.37 4.12 -13.04
C THR A 44 0.78 3.76 -13.98
N ASN A 45 1.33 4.74 -14.70
CA ASN A 45 2.48 4.51 -15.58
C ASN A 45 3.79 4.32 -14.79
N ALA A 46 4.83 3.78 -15.43
CA ALA A 46 6.09 3.42 -14.76
C ALA A 46 6.81 4.61 -14.09
N LYS A 47 6.83 5.79 -14.74
CA LYS A 47 7.45 6.99 -14.19
C LYS A 47 6.72 7.45 -12.92
N GLU A 48 5.39 7.42 -12.96
CA GLU A 48 4.57 7.81 -11.82
C GLU A 48 4.68 6.80 -10.67
N ARG A 49 4.74 5.50 -10.97
CA ARG A 49 5.02 4.47 -9.94
C ARG A 49 6.30 4.77 -9.18
N GLN A 50 7.40 5.06 -9.88
CA GLN A 50 8.67 5.39 -9.24
C GLN A 50 8.59 6.66 -8.39
N ARG A 51 7.90 7.69 -8.88
CA ARG A 51 7.67 8.94 -8.13
C ARG A 51 6.93 8.67 -6.83
N LEU A 52 5.85 7.89 -6.88
CA LEU A 52 5.01 7.57 -5.71
C LEU A 52 5.74 6.69 -4.69
N VAL A 53 6.53 5.71 -5.15
CA VAL A 53 7.40 4.92 -4.26
C VAL A 53 8.40 5.83 -3.55
N HIS A 54 9.10 6.69 -4.28
CA HIS A 54 10.07 7.61 -3.69
C HIS A 54 9.41 8.59 -2.72
N GLU A 55 8.21 9.09 -3.06
CA GLU A 55 7.44 9.96 -2.19
C GLU A 55 7.09 9.26 -0.88
N PHE A 56 6.58 8.03 -0.92
CA PHE A 56 6.22 7.27 0.28
C PHE A 56 7.44 6.93 1.16
N GLU A 57 8.53 6.51 0.53
CA GLU A 57 9.79 6.20 1.24
C GLU A 57 10.44 7.46 1.84
N GLY A 58 10.29 8.62 1.20
CA GLY A 58 10.82 9.90 1.68
C GLY A 58 9.98 10.55 2.79
N LEU A 59 8.81 10.01 3.14
CA LEU A 59 7.98 10.56 4.21
C LEU A 59 8.72 10.47 5.56
N PRO A 60 8.68 11.51 6.42
CA PRO A 60 9.21 11.43 7.78
C PRO A 60 8.64 10.23 8.55
N SER A 61 9.42 9.61 9.43
CA SER A 61 9.00 8.40 10.17
C SER A 61 7.77 8.61 11.05
N ALA A 62 7.52 9.83 11.53
CA ALA A 62 6.33 10.18 12.32
C ALA A 62 5.06 10.42 11.46
N THR A 63 5.16 10.33 10.14
CA THR A 63 4.02 10.57 9.23
C THR A 63 3.07 9.39 9.25
N VAL A 64 1.78 9.69 9.46
CA VAL A 64 0.71 8.72 9.32
C VAL A 64 0.27 8.66 7.84
N ALA A 65 0.48 7.52 7.19
CA ALA A 65 0.22 7.37 5.75
C ALA A 65 -0.18 5.96 5.34
N VAL A 66 -1.07 5.85 4.36
CA VAL A 66 -1.42 4.59 3.71
C VAL A 66 -0.96 4.59 2.25
N PHE A 67 -0.35 3.49 1.82
CA PHE A 67 -0.06 3.23 0.41
C PHE A 67 -1.00 2.15 -0.11
N VAL A 68 -1.96 2.55 -0.93
CA VAL A 68 -2.94 1.68 -1.57
C VAL A 68 -2.34 1.07 -2.84
N LEU A 69 -2.29 -0.24 -2.90
CA LEU A 69 -1.62 -1.00 -3.96
C LEU A 69 -2.59 -2.03 -4.54
N SER A 70 -2.72 -2.07 -5.85
CA SER A 70 -3.35 -3.24 -6.47
C SER A 70 -2.44 -4.47 -6.30
N ILE A 71 -3.00 -5.64 -5.96
CA ILE A 71 -2.23 -6.89 -5.77
C ILE A 71 -1.37 -7.20 -7.00
N LEU A 72 -1.90 -6.97 -8.20
CA LEU A 72 -1.16 -7.16 -9.45
C LEU A 72 -0.02 -6.15 -9.66
N ALA A 73 -0.17 -4.91 -9.16
CA ALA A 73 0.92 -3.93 -9.24
C ALA A 73 2.09 -4.28 -8.31
N ALA A 74 1.84 -5.04 -7.23
CA ALA A 74 2.88 -5.50 -6.30
C ALA A 74 3.92 -6.41 -6.97
N GLY A 75 3.53 -7.13 -8.02
CA GLY A 75 4.41 -8.05 -8.76
C GLY A 75 5.51 -7.39 -9.58
N GLN A 76 5.52 -6.05 -9.71
CA GLN A 76 6.46 -5.32 -10.58
C GLN A 76 7.78 -4.90 -9.91
N GLY A 77 8.09 -5.38 -8.71
CA GLY A 77 9.40 -5.13 -8.08
C GLY A 77 9.52 -3.77 -7.37
N LEU A 78 8.44 -3.30 -6.74
CA LEU A 78 8.49 -2.14 -5.85
C LEU A 78 9.30 -2.50 -4.59
N THR A 79 10.15 -1.57 -4.12
CA THR A 79 10.85 -1.70 -2.84
C THR A 79 10.20 -0.74 -1.87
N LEU A 80 9.46 -1.27 -0.90
CA LEU A 80 8.72 -0.49 0.09
C LEU A 80 9.23 -0.87 1.48
N THR A 81 10.16 -0.07 2.00
CA THR A 81 10.87 -0.33 3.26
C THR A 81 10.35 0.52 4.41
N SER A 82 9.66 1.61 4.11
CA SER A 82 9.21 2.58 5.13
C SER A 82 8.00 2.12 5.94
N ALA A 83 7.30 1.07 5.53
CA ALA A 83 6.16 0.50 6.24
C ALA A 83 6.48 -0.93 6.69
N SER A 84 6.13 -1.24 7.94
CA SER A 84 6.27 -2.58 8.53
C SER A 84 4.95 -3.32 8.66
N THR A 85 3.83 -2.65 8.36
CA THR A 85 2.47 -3.21 8.47
C THR A 85 1.84 -3.33 7.10
N VAL A 86 1.25 -4.50 6.85
CA VAL A 86 0.55 -4.84 5.61
C VAL A 86 -0.86 -5.28 5.93
N VAL A 87 -1.83 -4.80 5.15
CA VAL A 87 -3.21 -5.27 5.20
C VAL A 87 -3.65 -5.68 3.81
N PHE A 88 -4.08 -6.93 3.68
CA PHE A 88 -4.81 -7.40 2.51
C PHE A 88 -6.29 -7.13 2.73
N GLY A 89 -6.80 -6.10 2.05
CA GLY A 89 -8.23 -5.81 2.04
C GLY A 89 -9.04 -6.85 1.27
N GLU A 90 -8.40 -7.53 0.32
CA GLU A 90 -8.99 -8.61 -0.46
C GLU A 90 -7.97 -9.71 -0.71
N LEU A 91 -8.46 -10.93 -0.94
CA LEU A 91 -7.65 -12.06 -1.37
C LEU A 91 -7.85 -12.31 -2.87
N ARG A 92 -6.76 -12.67 -3.54
CA ARG A 92 -6.78 -13.17 -4.91
C ARG A 92 -6.85 -14.69 -4.90
N TRP A 93 -7.55 -15.24 -5.90
CA TRP A 93 -7.66 -16.68 -6.09
C TRP A 93 -6.31 -17.35 -6.36
N VAL A 94 -5.38 -16.63 -7.01
CA VAL A 94 -4.05 -17.14 -7.34
C VAL A 94 -3.12 -16.91 -6.13
N PRO A 95 -2.72 -17.96 -5.39
CA PRO A 95 -1.97 -17.78 -4.14
C PRO A 95 -0.60 -17.13 -4.34
N GLY A 96 0.05 -17.40 -5.48
CA GLY A 96 1.37 -16.86 -5.79
C GLY A 96 1.40 -15.33 -5.90
N GLU A 97 0.29 -14.70 -6.28
CA GLU A 97 0.22 -13.23 -6.36
C GLU A 97 0.14 -12.58 -4.97
N LEU A 98 -0.54 -13.22 -4.03
CA LEU A 98 -0.60 -12.78 -2.64
C LEU A 98 0.75 -12.95 -1.96
N LEU A 99 1.38 -14.13 -2.12
CA LEU A 99 2.69 -14.41 -1.56
C LEU A 99 3.73 -13.43 -2.10
N GLN A 100 3.67 -13.12 -3.40
CA GLN A 100 4.55 -12.12 -3.99
C GLN A 100 4.33 -10.72 -3.41
N ALA A 101 3.08 -10.32 -3.14
CA ALA A 101 2.79 -9.03 -2.50
C ALA A 101 3.30 -8.97 -1.05
N GLU A 102 3.19 -10.08 -0.32
CA GLU A 102 3.71 -10.23 1.05
C GLU A 102 5.24 -10.13 1.07
N ASP A 103 5.94 -10.92 0.25
CA ASP A 103 7.41 -10.93 0.14
C ASP A 103 8.01 -9.55 -0.21
N ARG A 104 7.25 -8.70 -0.91
CA ARG A 104 7.70 -7.32 -1.24
C ARG A 104 7.62 -6.37 -0.06
N SER A 105 6.72 -6.66 0.86
CA SER A 105 6.51 -5.87 2.06
C SER A 105 7.39 -6.38 3.20
N HIS A 106 7.64 -7.68 3.28
CA HIS A 106 8.56 -8.33 4.21
C HIS A 106 9.88 -8.68 3.50
N ARG A 107 10.76 -7.69 3.32
CA ARG A 107 12.14 -7.95 2.87
C ARG A 107 13.10 -8.07 4.04
N ILE A 108 14.01 -9.04 3.95
CA ILE A 108 15.13 -9.25 4.88
C ILE A 108 15.99 -7.97 4.92
N GLY A 109 16.06 -7.33 6.09
CA GLY A 109 16.79 -6.08 6.31
C GLY A 109 15.94 -4.93 6.91
N GLN A 110 14.64 -5.13 7.10
CA GLN A 110 13.85 -4.35 8.07
C GLN A 110 14.21 -4.71 9.51
#